data_AF-A0A938DRK0-F1
#
_entry.id   AF-A0A938DRK0-F1
#
_cell.length_a   1.000
_cell.length_b   1.000
_cell.length_c   1.000
_cell.angle_alpha   90.00
_cell.angle_beta   90.00
_cell.angle_gamma   90.00
#
_symmetry.space_group_name_H-M   'P 1'
#
loop_
_entity.id
_entity.type
_entity.pdbx_description
1 polymer ?
#
loop_
_entity_poly.entity_id
_entity_poly.type
_entity_poly.pdbx_seq_one_letter_code
_entity_poly.pdbx_strand_id
1 'polypeptide(L)'
;MSVNDRPLHRTARRSTGRYRRVATGVLGAVIAAAALIGCTGPTQPKEYGDAYKENFMIGCTGVEPNEEGQFVDPSLGTVSYCECVYQGLVKTVPFDQVEAFEKQQAESEAGQIVVPANIETVYDRCKSSTGT
;
A
#
# COMPACT_ATOMS: atom_id res chain seq x y z
N MET A 1 -36.68 42.14 -31.59
CA MET A 1 -37.07 41.89 -32.99
C MET A 1 -36.80 40.42 -33.29
N SER A 2 -37.85 39.71 -33.68
CA SER A 2 -37.88 38.29 -34.05
C SER A 2 -37.70 38.17 -35.55
N VAL A 3 -36.83 37.29 -36.05
CA VAL A 3 -37.00 36.60 -37.35
C VAL A 3 -36.31 35.22 -37.28
N ASN A 4 -37.15 34.19 -37.40
CA ASN A 4 -36.84 32.79 -37.74
C ASN A 4 -36.26 32.70 -39.17
N ASP A 5 -35.51 31.64 -39.49
CA ASP A 5 -35.83 30.74 -40.64
C ASP A 5 -34.80 29.60 -40.79
N ARG A 6 -35.25 28.35 -40.62
CA ARG A 6 -34.76 27.15 -41.35
C ARG A 6 -35.56 27.09 -42.68
N PRO A 7 -35.46 26.10 -43.60
CA PRO A 7 -34.58 24.93 -43.78
C PRO A 7 -34.08 24.78 -45.25
N LEU A 8 -33.43 23.66 -45.63
CA LEU A 8 -33.92 22.75 -46.69
C LEU A 8 -32.95 21.60 -46.97
N HIS A 9 -33.51 20.39 -46.85
CA HIS A 9 -33.01 19.14 -47.42
C HIS A 9 -32.87 19.21 -48.95
N ARG A 10 -31.83 18.57 -49.53
CA ARG A 10 -32.04 17.68 -50.69
C ARG A 10 -30.89 16.70 -50.93
N THR A 11 -31.32 15.45 -50.95
CA THR A 11 -30.72 14.17 -51.36
C THR A 11 -29.93 14.15 -52.68
N ALA A 12 -28.85 13.38 -52.72
CA ALA A 12 -28.56 12.50 -53.86
C ALA A 12 -27.71 11.29 -53.42
N ARG A 13 -28.24 10.09 -53.71
CA ARG A 13 -27.72 8.75 -53.42
C ARG A 13 -27.31 8.13 -54.75
N ARG A 14 -26.10 7.56 -54.86
CA ARG A 14 -25.76 6.35 -55.66
C ARG A 14 -24.33 5.95 -55.29
N SER A 15 -24.13 4.89 -54.51
CA SER A 15 -24.22 3.48 -54.89
C SER A 15 -23.29 3.14 -56.05
N THR A 16 -22.17 2.47 -55.75
CA THR A 16 -21.83 1.13 -56.29
C THR A 16 -20.49 0.65 -55.72
N GLY A 17 -20.53 -0.29 -54.79
CA GLY A 17 -19.41 -1.12 -54.38
C GLY A 17 -19.96 -2.41 -53.80
N ARG A 18 -20.04 -3.44 -54.64
CA ARG A 18 -20.77 -4.70 -54.42
C ARG A 18 -20.15 -5.56 -53.30
N TYR A 19 -20.97 -5.85 -52.30
CA TYR A 19 -21.22 -7.13 -51.63
C TYR A 19 -20.28 -8.32 -51.89
N ARG A 20 -19.65 -8.81 -50.81
CA ARG A 20 -19.33 -10.23 -50.47
C ARG A 20 -18.69 -10.19 -49.07
N ARG A 21 -19.16 -10.82 -48.00
CA ARG A 21 -20.21 -11.81 -47.73
C ARG A 21 -20.78 -11.55 -46.32
N VAL A 22 -22.04 -11.94 -46.15
CA VAL A 22 -22.77 -12.01 -44.89
C VAL A 22 -22.28 -13.22 -44.07
N ALA A 23 -22.42 -13.10 -42.76
CA ALA A 23 -22.86 -14.14 -41.82
C ALA A 23 -21.85 -14.65 -40.77
N THR A 24 -22.23 -14.35 -39.53
CA THR A 24 -22.28 -15.24 -38.34
C THR A 24 -20.99 -15.71 -37.68
N GLY A 25 -20.87 -15.37 -36.39
CA GLY A 25 -19.98 -16.06 -35.46
C GLY A 25 -19.92 -15.38 -34.10
N VAL A 26 -20.93 -15.61 -33.26
CA VAL A 26 -20.81 -15.40 -31.80
C VAL A 26 -19.67 -16.26 -31.28
N LEU A 27 -18.61 -15.65 -30.76
CA LEU A 27 -17.56 -16.28 -29.95
C LEU A 27 -16.76 -15.15 -29.31
N GLY A 28 -16.57 -15.02 -28.00
CA GLY A 28 -16.93 -15.81 -26.84
C GLY A 28 -16.39 -15.02 -25.65
N ALA A 29 -17.09 -15.07 -24.52
CA ALA A 29 -16.57 -14.54 -23.26
C ALA A 29 -15.22 -15.20 -22.95
N VAL A 30 -14.18 -14.40 -22.69
CA VAL A 30 -12.97 -14.87 -22.01
C VAL A 30 -12.56 -13.86 -20.93
N ILE A 31 -13.07 -14.17 -19.74
CA ILE A 31 -12.37 -14.19 -18.44
C ILE A 31 -11.98 -12.83 -17.81
N ALA A 32 -12.79 -12.48 -16.81
CA ALA A 32 -12.35 -11.77 -15.62
C ALA A 32 -11.17 -12.51 -14.96
N ALA A 33 -9.98 -11.91 -14.97
CA ALA A 33 -8.87 -12.25 -14.08
C ALA A 33 -7.83 -11.12 -14.03
N ALA A 34 -8.26 -9.90 -13.70
CA ALA A 34 -7.36 -8.92 -13.10
C ALA A 34 -7.44 -8.98 -11.56
N ALA A 35 -7.87 -10.12 -11.02
CA ALA A 35 -7.69 -10.44 -9.62
C ALA A 35 -6.27 -10.98 -9.44
N LEU A 36 -5.49 -10.34 -8.57
CA LEU A 36 -4.17 -10.77 -8.09
C LEU A 36 -2.99 -10.48 -9.03
N ILE A 37 -2.79 -9.21 -9.42
CA ILE A 37 -1.47 -8.66 -9.12
C ILE A 37 -1.49 -8.52 -7.60
N GLY A 38 -1.28 -9.63 -6.89
CA GLY A 38 -1.04 -9.57 -5.46
C GLY A 38 0.07 -8.56 -5.29
N CYS A 39 -0.09 -7.61 -4.38
CA CYS A 39 1.03 -6.84 -3.89
C CYS A 39 2.09 -7.87 -3.48
N THR A 40 3.05 -8.16 -4.36
CA THR A 40 4.28 -8.86 -3.99
C THR A 40 5.09 -7.82 -3.23
N GLY A 41 4.57 -7.44 -2.07
CA GLY A 41 5.33 -6.67 -1.11
C GLY A 41 6.59 -7.45 -0.77
N PRO A 42 7.67 -6.76 -0.36
CA PRO A 42 8.85 -7.42 0.14
C PRO A 42 8.45 -8.51 1.13
N THR A 43 9.01 -9.72 0.95
CA THR A 43 8.74 -10.85 1.83
C THR A 43 8.95 -10.41 3.27
N GLN A 44 7.89 -10.43 4.08
CA GLN A 44 7.99 -9.99 5.47
C GLN A 44 9.08 -10.83 6.15
N PRO A 45 10.09 -10.21 6.80
CA PRO A 45 11.15 -10.94 7.48
C PRO A 45 10.56 -11.94 8.48
N LYS A 46 11.20 -13.11 8.63
CA LYS A 46 10.74 -14.18 9.54
C LYS A 46 11.49 -14.23 10.87
N GLU A 47 12.43 -13.30 11.06
CA GLU A 47 13.25 -13.19 12.24
C GLU A 47 13.78 -11.75 12.38
N TYR A 48 14.31 -11.43 13.56
CA TYR A 48 15.09 -10.22 13.75
C TYR A 48 16.39 -10.30 12.93
N GLY A 49 16.74 -9.20 12.27
CA GLY A 49 17.92 -9.08 11.44
C GLY A 49 17.93 -7.74 10.71
N ASP A 50 18.94 -7.50 9.89
CA ASP A 50 19.13 -6.20 9.23
C ASP A 50 17.92 -5.80 8.36
N ALA A 51 17.36 -6.76 7.61
CA ALA A 51 16.16 -6.53 6.80
C ALA A 51 14.93 -6.15 7.63
N TYR A 52 14.75 -6.78 8.81
CA TYR A 52 13.66 -6.43 9.71
C TYR A 52 13.90 -5.07 10.35
N LYS A 53 15.13 -4.77 10.77
CA LYS A 53 15.51 -3.47 11.32
C LYS A 53 15.23 -2.35 10.34
N GLU A 54 15.63 -2.49 9.08
CA GLU A 54 15.40 -1.49 8.05
C GLU A 54 13.91 -1.22 7.85
N ASN A 55 13.11 -2.27 7.63
CA ASN A 55 11.66 -2.14 7.49
C ASN A 55 10.99 -1.52 8.72
N PHE A 56 11.42 -1.93 9.92
CA PHE A 56 10.94 -1.38 11.18
C PHE A 56 11.26 0.11 11.29
N MET A 57 12.50 0.51 10.98
CA MET A 57 12.92 1.91 11.06
C MET A 57 12.18 2.78 10.05
N ILE A 58 11.95 2.30 8.83
CA ILE A 58 11.13 2.99 7.82
C ILE A 58 9.70 3.15 8.34
N GLY A 59 9.08 2.09 8.85
CA GLY A 59 7.72 2.12 9.37
C GLY A 59 7.56 3.02 10.61
N CYS A 60 8.58 3.05 11.47
CA CYS A 60 8.56 3.83 12.71
C CYS A 60 8.88 5.32 12.49
N THR A 61 9.83 5.63 11.62
CA THR A 61 10.25 7.02 11.34
C THR A 61 9.40 7.67 10.26
N GLY A 62 8.80 6.88 9.37
CA GLY A 62 8.00 7.33 8.23
C GLY A 62 8.84 7.86 7.07
N VAL A 63 10.14 7.56 7.02
CA VAL A 63 11.07 8.00 5.98
C VAL A 63 12.03 6.87 5.58
N GLU A 64 12.48 6.88 4.33
CA GLU A 64 13.54 6.00 3.86
C GLU A 64 14.93 6.56 4.23
N PRO A 65 15.93 5.70 4.48
CA PRO A 65 17.29 6.17 4.70
C PRO A 65 17.87 6.81 3.43
N ASN A 66 18.75 7.81 3.59
CA ASN A 66 19.50 8.40 2.48
C ASN A 66 20.61 7.46 1.95
N GLU A 67 21.39 7.92 0.96
CA GLU A 67 22.52 7.15 0.39
C GLU A 67 23.60 6.76 1.42
N GLU A 68 23.66 7.46 2.56
CA GLU A 68 24.57 7.20 3.67
C GLU A 68 23.96 6.28 4.76
N GLY A 69 22.72 5.82 4.57
CA GLY A 69 22.00 4.97 5.53
C GLY A 69 21.35 5.74 6.69
N GLN A 70 21.17 7.05 6.57
CA GLN A 70 20.65 7.91 7.65
C GLN A 70 19.17 8.25 7.44
N PHE A 71 18.40 8.17 8.52
CA PHE A 71 16.99 8.59 8.57
C PHE A 71 16.91 10.08 8.91
N VAL A 72 16.86 10.93 7.89
CA VAL A 72 16.79 12.39 8.04
C VAL A 72 15.34 12.89 8.05
N ASP A 73 15.06 13.92 8.84
CA ASP A 73 13.74 14.57 8.95
C ASP A 73 12.55 13.60 9.18
N PRO A 74 12.57 12.79 10.26
CA PRO A 74 11.53 11.80 10.51
C PRO A 74 10.14 12.44 10.69
N SER A 75 9.10 11.78 10.16
CA SER A 75 7.74 12.29 10.13
C SER A 75 6.79 11.63 11.15
N LEU A 76 7.10 10.42 11.61
CA LEU A 76 6.26 9.65 12.55
C LEU A 76 6.86 9.53 13.95
N GLY A 77 8.15 9.18 14.05
CA GLY A 77 8.85 9.01 15.32
C GLY A 77 10.33 9.38 15.18
N THR A 78 10.93 9.93 16.24
CA THR A 78 12.36 10.27 16.20
C THR A 78 13.21 9.01 15.99
N VAL A 79 14.36 9.17 15.32
CA VAL A 79 15.30 8.06 15.10
C VAL A 79 15.69 7.40 16.43
N SER A 80 15.99 8.18 17.46
CA SER A 80 16.35 7.69 18.79
C SER A 80 15.24 6.89 19.47
N TYR A 81 13.99 7.32 19.34
CA TYR A 81 12.85 6.58 19.87
C TYR A 81 12.68 5.25 19.13
N CYS A 82 12.70 5.28 17.79
CA CYS A 82 12.56 4.08 16.97
C CYS A 82 13.69 3.06 17.23
N GLU A 83 14.93 3.52 17.37
CA GLU A 83 16.05 2.65 17.74
C GLU A 83 15.86 2.06 19.14
N CYS A 84 15.42 2.85 20.12
CA CYS A 84 15.12 2.34 21.46
C CYS A 84 14.06 1.23 21.42
N VAL A 85 12.98 1.46 20.66
CA VAL A 85 11.89 0.50 20.53
C VAL A 85 12.39 -0.79 19.87
N TYR A 86 13.09 -0.68 18.74
CA TYR A 86 13.67 -1.83 18.05
C TYR A 86 14.55 -2.67 18.99
N GLN A 87 15.48 -2.02 19.70
CA GLN A 87 16.36 -2.69 20.65
C GLN A 87 15.59 -3.33 21.80
N GLY A 88 14.49 -2.72 22.22
CA GLY A 88 13.60 -3.29 23.22
C GLY A 88 12.91 -4.55 22.74
N LEU A 89 12.31 -4.52 21.55
CA LEU A 89 11.63 -5.67 20.96
C LEU A 89 12.60 -6.85 20.81
N VAL A 90 13.76 -6.63 20.19
CA VAL A 90 14.80 -7.66 20.01
C VAL A 90 15.22 -8.30 21.33
N LYS A 91 15.33 -7.51 22.41
CA LYS A 91 15.81 -8.00 23.70
C LYS A 91 14.75 -8.74 24.52
N THR A 92 13.47 -8.35 24.42
CA THR A 92 12.45 -8.77 25.38
C THR A 92 11.22 -9.40 24.77
N VAL A 93 11.04 -9.35 23.45
CA VAL A 93 9.84 -9.86 22.77
C VAL A 93 10.24 -10.94 21.76
N PRO A 94 9.73 -12.18 21.89
CA PRO A 94 9.89 -13.20 20.86
C PRO A 94 9.37 -12.72 19.49
N PHE A 95 10.10 -13.04 18.41
CA PHE A 95 9.79 -12.50 17.08
C PHE A 95 8.39 -12.88 16.59
N ASP A 96 7.93 -14.10 16.87
CA ASP A 96 6.60 -14.59 16.51
C ASP A 96 5.47 -13.73 17.08
N GLN A 97 5.68 -13.13 18.26
CA GLN A 97 4.71 -12.21 18.86
C GLN A 97 4.71 -10.85 18.18
N VAL A 98 5.88 -10.36 17.75
CA VAL A 98 5.97 -9.12 16.96
C VAL A 98 5.37 -9.33 15.57
N GLU A 99 5.68 -10.44 14.92
CA GLU A 99 5.10 -10.80 13.62
C GLU A 99 3.57 -10.88 13.69
N ALA A 100 3.02 -11.51 14.73
CA ALA A 100 1.57 -11.57 14.96
C ALA A 100 0.95 -10.18 15.16
N PHE A 101 1.63 -9.30 15.89
CA PHE A 101 1.18 -7.93 16.08
C PHE A 101 1.23 -7.11 14.79
N GLU A 102 2.30 -7.20 14.01
CA GLU A 102 2.39 -6.51 12.71
C GLU A 102 1.33 -7.00 11.73
N LYS A 103 1.04 -8.31 11.70
CA LYS A 103 -0.05 -8.87 10.91
C LYS A 103 -1.40 -8.30 11.35
N GLN A 104 -1.65 -8.20 12.66
CA GLN A 104 -2.84 -7.55 13.18
C GLN A 104 -2.93 -6.10 12.70
N GLN A 105 -1.84 -5.34 12.75
CA GLN A 105 -1.83 -3.95 12.27
C GLN A 105 -2.15 -3.83 10.78
N ALA A 106 -1.66 -4.78 9.97
CA ALA A 106 -1.90 -4.80 8.53
C ALA A 106 -3.34 -5.19 8.16
N GLU A 107 -3.99 -6.02 8.97
CA GLU A 107 -5.33 -6.55 8.71
C GLU A 107 -6.46 -5.76 9.40
N SER A 108 -6.14 -5.01 10.45
CA SER A 108 -7.12 -4.29 11.28
C SER A 108 -7.38 -2.88 10.76
N GLU A 109 -8.63 -2.42 10.92
CA GLU A 109 -8.95 -1.01 10.71
C GLU A 109 -8.41 -0.14 11.86
N ALA A 110 -8.24 1.15 11.58
CA ALA A 110 -7.81 2.12 12.58
C ALA A 110 -8.74 2.11 13.81
N GLY A 111 -8.15 1.96 15.00
CA GLY A 111 -8.88 1.88 16.28
C GLY A 111 -9.20 0.46 16.76
N GLN A 112 -8.91 -0.58 15.98
CA GLN A 112 -9.10 -1.99 16.38
C GLN A 112 -7.80 -2.70 16.78
N ILE A 113 -6.66 -2.01 16.64
CA ILE A 113 -5.34 -2.53 16.98
C ILE A 113 -5.20 -2.58 18.50
N VAL A 114 -4.96 -3.77 19.03
CA VAL A 114 -4.64 -3.98 20.45
C VAL A 114 -3.16 -4.23 20.58
N VAL A 115 -2.44 -3.34 21.26
CA VAL A 115 -1.00 -3.51 21.50
C VAL A 115 -0.80 -4.57 22.60
N PRO A 116 -0.06 -5.66 22.35
CA PRO A 116 0.29 -6.63 23.38
C PRO A 116 1.08 -5.99 24.53
N ALA A 117 0.79 -6.38 25.78
CA ALA A 117 1.35 -5.73 26.97
C ALA A 117 2.89 -5.71 27.03
N ASN A 118 3.54 -6.76 26.52
CA ASN A 118 5.01 -6.83 26.44
C ASN A 118 5.60 -5.86 25.40
N ILE A 119 4.88 -5.61 24.31
CA ILE A 119 5.25 -4.60 23.29
C ILE A 119 4.95 -3.20 23.82
N GLU A 120 3.80 -2.99 24.47
CA GLU A 120 3.43 -1.71 25.11
C GLU A 120 4.48 -1.29 26.15
N THR A 121 4.94 -2.24 26.97
CA THR A 121 6.01 -2.01 27.95
C THR A 121 7.29 -1.49 27.31
N VAL A 122 7.65 -1.99 26.11
CA VAL A 122 8.82 -1.50 25.37
C VAL A 122 8.61 -0.05 24.93
N TYR A 123 7.43 0.26 24.36
CA TYR A 123 7.10 1.61 23.92
C TYR A 123 7.15 2.61 25.07
N ASP A 124 6.55 2.27 26.21
CA ASP A 124 6.48 3.18 27.35
C ASP A 124 7.86 3.44 27.97
N ARG A 125 8.69 2.41 28.10
CA ARG A 125 10.08 2.57 28.52
C ARG A 125 10.85 3.54 27.62
N CYS A 126 10.65 3.43 26.31
CA CYS A 126 11.35 4.29 25.35
C CYS A 126 10.82 5.73 25.35
N LYS A 127 9.51 5.94 25.51
CA LYS A 127 8.93 7.29 25.69
C LYS A 127 9.52 7.99 26.91
N SER A 128 9.66 7.29 28.03
CA SER A 128 10.26 7.85 29.26
C SER A 128 11.75 8.19 29.10
N SER A 129 12.47 7.52 28.20
CA SER A 129 13.90 7.75 27.98
C SER A 129 14.22 9.00 27.15
N THR A 130 13.28 9.44 26.31
CA THR A 130 13.39 10.67 25.49
C THR A 130 13.00 11.96 26.23
N GLY A 131 12.62 11.87 27.52
CA GLY A 131 12.12 12.99 28.32
C GLY A 131 13.10 13.58 29.34
N THR A 132 14.42 13.43 29.13
CA THR A 132 15.45 14.03 30.01
C THR A 132 16.41 14.91 29.24
#